data_AF-A0A1W9UQ27-F1
#
_entry.id   AF-A0A1W9UQ27-F1
#
_cell.length_a   1.000
_cell.length_b   1.000
_cell.length_c   1.000
_cell.angle_alpha   90.00
_cell.angle_beta   90.00
_cell.angle_gamma   90.00
#
_symmetry.space_group_name_H-M   'P 1'
#
loop_
_entity.id
_entity.type
_entity.pdbx_description
1 polymer ?
#
loop_
_entity_poly.entity_id
_entity_poly.type
_entity_poly.pdbx_seq_one_letter_code
_entity_poly.pdbx_strand_id
1 'polypeptide(L)' 'MAKKRQKKENPIIRYLRETRAELRKVSWPSRDEAINLTAIVVAVTTAVAAFLGIVDYLFAKLFGLIIR' A
#
# COMPACT_ATOMS: atom_id res chain seq x y z
N MET A 1 7.35 -35.98 40.36
CA MET A 1 7.05 -34.59 39.94
C MET A 1 8.21 -34.05 39.11
N ALA A 2 8.13 -34.06 37.78
CA ALA A 2 9.23 -33.61 36.92
C ALA A 2 9.04 -32.11 36.58
N LYS A 3 9.81 -31.26 37.25
CA LYS A 3 9.88 -29.81 37.01
C LYS A 3 10.48 -29.56 35.62
N LYS A 4 9.62 -29.28 34.62
CA LYS A 4 10.06 -28.88 33.28
C LYS A 4 10.98 -27.66 33.40
N ARG A 5 12.25 -27.84 33.02
CA ARG A 5 13.25 -26.76 32.93
C ARG A 5 12.71 -25.67 32.01
N GLN A 6 12.40 -24.50 32.58
CA GLN A 6 12.11 -23.30 31.80
C GLN A 6 13.39 -22.89 31.06
N LYS A 7 13.47 -23.24 29.78
CA LYS A 7 14.53 -22.80 28.89
C LYS A 7 14.24 -21.32 28.59
N LYS A 8 15.10 -20.40 29.06
CA LYS A 8 15.01 -18.98 28.69
C LYS A 8 15.04 -18.89 27.17
N GLU A 9 13.92 -18.52 26.56
CA GLU A 9 13.85 -18.34 25.11
C GLU A 9 14.68 -17.11 24.72
N ASN A 10 15.43 -17.22 23.62
CA ASN A 10 16.19 -16.08 23.11
C ASN A 10 15.22 -14.92 22.81
N PRO A 11 15.52 -13.67 23.22
CA PRO A 11 14.61 -12.53 23.07
C PRO A 11 14.23 -12.27 21.61
N ILE A 12 15.16 -12.53 20.67
CA ILE A 12 14.92 -12.39 19.22
C ILE A 12 13.91 -13.45 18.72
N ILE A 13 14.01 -14.69 19.21
CA ILE A 13 13.10 -15.78 18.83
C ILE A 13 11.69 -15.49 19.36
N ARG A 14 11.60 -14.95 20.59
CA ARG A 14 10.35 -14.50 21.19
C ARG A 14 9.71 -13.38 20.36
N TYR A 15 10.49 -12.36 19.99
CA TYR A 15 10.03 -11.24 19.16
C TYR A 15 9.48 -11.72 17.81
N LEU A 16 10.24 -12.55 17.07
CA LEU A 16 9.78 -13.08 15.78
C LEU A 16 8.52 -13.94 15.90
N ARG A 17 8.37 -14.68 17.02
CA ARG A 17 7.17 -15.47 17.29
C ARG A 17 5.96 -14.57 17.55
N GLU A 18 6.13 -13.53 18.34
CA GLU A 18 5.10 -12.52 18.63
C GLU A 18 4.69 -11.79 17.35
N THR A 19 5.64 -11.32 16.53
CA THR A 19 5.37 -10.70 15.22
C THR A 19 4.61 -11.62 14.29
N ARG A 20 5.00 -12.91 14.18
CA ARG A 20 4.29 -13.88 13.34
C ARG A 20 2.87 -14.15 13.83
N ALA A 21 2.65 -14.12 15.15
CA ALA A 21 1.32 -14.27 15.74
C ALA A 21 0.43 -13.07 15.41
N GLU A 22 0.98 -11.85 15.40
CA GLU A 22 0.24 -10.64 15.03
C GLU A 22 -0.04 -10.55 13.52
N LEU A 23 0.95 -10.89 12.68
CA LEU A 23 0.79 -10.94 11.22
C LEU A 23 -0.30 -11.92 10.78
N ARG A 24 -0.58 -12.96 11.57
CA ARG A 24 -1.69 -13.89 11.31
C ARG A 24 -3.07 -13.29 11.53
N LYS A 25 -3.18 -12.19 12.28
CA LYS A 25 -4.44 -11.44 12.46
C LYS A 25 -4.71 -10.49 11.31
N VAL A 26 -3.74 -10.26 10.43
CA VAL A 26 -3.92 -9.43 9.24
C VAL A 26 -4.85 -10.15 8.27
N SER A 27 -6.02 -9.56 8.04
CA SER A 27 -6.96 -9.99 7.01
C SER A 27 -6.43 -9.56 5.65
N TRP A 28 -5.76 -10.48 4.96
CA TRP A 28 -5.38 -10.25 3.58
C TRP A 28 -6.62 -10.29 2.68
N PRO A 29 -6.76 -9.33 1.75
CA PRO A 29 -7.90 -9.29 0.84
C PRO A 29 -7.95 -10.56 -0.02
N SER A 30 -9.15 -10.95 -0.41
CA SER A 30 -9.32 -12.01 -1.41
C SER A 30 -8.72 -11.56 -2.76
N ARG A 31 -8.39 -12.52 -3.65
CA ARG A 31 -7.82 -12.19 -4.97
C ARG A 31 -8.71 -11.22 -5.75
N ASP A 32 -10.02 -11.44 -5.69
CA ASP A 32 -11.01 -10.60 -6.39
C ASP A 32 -11.09 -9.21 -5.77
N GLU A 33 -11.07 -9.11 -4.44
CA GLU A 33 -11.05 -7.83 -3.72
C GLU A 33 -9.78 -7.02 -4.03
N ALA A 34 -8.61 -7.67 -4.03
CA ALA A 34 -7.36 -7.02 -4.39
C ALA A 34 -7.38 -6.48 -5.83
N ILE A 35 -7.93 -7.24 -6.77
CA ILE A 35 -8.08 -6.81 -8.17
C ILE A 35 -9.05 -5.63 -8.27
N ASN A 36 -10.21 -5.71 -7.61
CA ASN A 36 -11.21 -4.65 -7.65
C ASN A 36 -10.68 -3.34 -7.07
N LEU A 37 -10.04 -3.41 -5.90
CA LEU A 37 -9.42 -2.24 -5.27
C LEU A 37 -8.34 -1.63 -6.16
N THR A 38 -7.48 -2.45 -6.75
CA THR A 38 -6.43 -1.99 -7.66
C THR A 38 -7.01 -1.35 -8.92
N ALA A 39 -8.06 -1.95 -9.51
CA ALA A 39 -8.73 -1.43 -10.69
C ALA A 39 -9.34 -0.05 -10.43
N ILE A 40 -9.97 0.16 -9.26
CA ILE A 40 -10.50 1.46 -8.84
C ILE A 40 -9.38 2.49 -8.75
N VAL A 41 -8.26 2.15 -8.10
CA VAL A 41 -7.11 3.06 -7.98
C VAL A 41 -6.56 3.45 -9.35
N VAL A 42 -6.38 2.49 -10.26
CA VAL A 42 -5.92 2.76 -11.63
C VAL A 42 -6.90 3.67 -12.36
N ALA A 43 -8.21 3.44 -12.25
CA ALA A 43 -9.22 4.27 -12.90
C ALA A 43 -9.19 5.72 -12.40
N VAL A 44 -9.19 5.92 -11.07
CA VAL A 44 -9.19 7.25 -10.46
C VAL A 44 -7.89 8.00 -10.76
N THR A 45 -6.74 7.34 -10.61
CA THR A 45 -5.43 7.97 -10.89
C THR A 45 -5.28 8.34 -12.37
N THR A 46 -5.76 7.49 -13.28
CA THR A 46 -5.76 7.80 -14.73
C THR A 46 -6.66 9.00 -15.04
N ALA A 47 -7.85 9.07 -14.43
CA ALA A 47 -8.76 10.19 -14.62
C ALA A 47 -8.15 11.52 -14.11
N VAL A 48 -7.53 11.52 -12.94
CA VAL A 48 -6.84 12.69 -12.39
C VAL A 48 -5.66 13.10 -13.26
N ALA A 49 -4.83 12.14 -13.70
CA ALA A 49 -3.70 12.40 -14.57
C ALA A 49 -4.13 13.01 -15.91
N ALA A 50 -5.20 12.48 -16.52
CA ALA A 50 -5.76 13.03 -17.75
C ALA A 50 -6.30 14.45 -17.55
N PHE A 51 -7.02 14.70 -16.46
CA PHE A 51 -7.54 16.02 -16.13
C PHE A 51 -6.41 17.05 -15.96
N LEU A 52 -5.42 16.74 -15.13
CA LEU A 52 -4.27 17.61 -14.91
C LEU A 52 -3.49 17.83 -16.20
N GLY A 53 -3.21 16.78 -16.97
CA GLY A 53 -2.50 16.89 -18.24
C GLY A 53 -3.22 17.78 -19.26
N ILE A 54 -4.56 17.74 -19.32
CA ILE A 54 -5.34 18.65 -20.18
C ILE A 54 -5.19 20.10 -19.70
N VAL A 55 -5.32 20.34 -18.40
CA VAL A 55 -5.19 21.67 -17.80
C VAL A 55 -3.78 22.24 -18.05
N ASP A 56 -2.73 21.44 -17.82
CA ASP A 56 -1.35 21.82 -18.07
C ASP A 56 -1.10 22.15 -19.54
N TYR A 57 -1.66 21.35 -20.45
CA TYR A 57 -1.57 21.61 -21.90
C TYR A 57 -2.24 22.92 -22.30
N LEU A 58 -3.44 23.19 -21.77
CA LEU A 58 -4.16 24.44 -22.03
C LEU A 58 -3.38 25.65 -21.52
N PHE A 59 -2.84 25.56 -20.30
CA PHE A 59 -2.01 26.64 -19.75
C PHE A 59 -0.72 26.84 -20.52
N ALA A 60 -0.02 25.77 -20.89
CA ALA A 60 1.19 25.87 -21.71
C ALA A 60 0.92 26.60 -23.04
N LYS A 61 -0.21 26.28 -23.70
CA LYS A 61 -0.63 26.97 -24.93
C LYS A 61 -0.97 28.44 -24.68
N LEU A 62 -1.65 28.75 -23.58
CA LEU A 62 -2.03 30.12 -23.22
C LEU A 62 -0.78 30.97 -22.93
N PHE A 63 0.14 30.49 -22.11
CA PHE A 63 1.39 31.18 -21.81
C PHE A 63 2.25 31.35 -23.06
N GLY A 64 2.31 30.34 -23.94
CA GLY A 64 3.00 30.46 -25.23
C GLY A 64 2.40 31.53 -26.16
N LEU A 65 1.10 31.81 -26.06
CA LEU A 65 0.46 32.89 -26.80
C LEU A 65 0.73 34.28 -26.18
N ILE A 66 0.87 34.35 -24.85
CA ILE A 66 1.09 35.60 -24.10
C ILE A 66 2.56 36.04 -24.15
N ILE A 67 3.50 35.09 -24.09
CA ILE A 67 4.95 35.37 -24.06
C ILE A 67 5.52 35.62 -25.47
N ARG A 68 4.79 35.25 -26.52
CA ARG A 68 5.18 35.47 -27.91
C ARG A 68 4.70 36.81 -28.45
#